data_AF-A0A8J4YGS6-F1
#
_entry.id   AF-A0A8J4YGS6-F1
#
_cell.length_a   1.000
_cell.length_b   1.000
_cell.length_c   1.000
_cell.angle_alpha   90.00
_cell.angle_beta   90.00
_cell.angle_gamma   90.00
#
_symmetry.space_group_name_H-M   'P 1'
#
loop_
_entity.id
_entity.type
_entity.pdbx_description
1 polymer ?
#
loop_
_entity_poly.entity_id
_entity_poly.type
_entity_poly.pdbx_seq_one_letter_code
_entity_poly.pdbx_strand_id
1 'polypeptide(L)'
;MVLLAPTAVALQDLINVCQVYAAKHDIVYNTTKTECIAVSPARTQTTKLLVVGNTLQRKFSYWSREVKMELFRSHCYSIYCNSLWSRFKVATLIRLKVCHNDILKRLLGLPRWCSSSLAFARNGVNNLDVICRHSVFSLRSRVELSANSIITTVRQSSAYVCGPIQQRWLGLLLVQNVG
;
A
#
# COMPACT_ATOMS: atom_id res chain seq x y z
N MET A 1 -3.24 20.87 7.62
CA MET A 1 -4.25 20.17 8.44
C MET A 1 -4.50 18.80 7.83
N VAL A 2 -4.64 17.75 8.63
CA VAL A 2 -5.04 16.41 8.15
C VAL A 2 -6.37 16.06 8.79
N LEU A 3 -7.35 15.70 7.98
CA LEU A 3 -8.65 15.21 8.44
C LEU A 3 -8.73 13.71 8.21
N LEU A 4 -9.24 12.99 9.21
CA LEU A 4 -9.47 11.56 9.14
C LEU A 4 -10.94 11.30 9.44
N ALA A 5 -11.61 10.57 8.54
CA ALA A 5 -13.00 10.19 8.69
C ALA A 5 -13.22 8.78 8.14
N PRO A 6 -14.19 8.03 8.68
CA PRO A 6 -14.48 6.67 8.24
C PRO A 6 -15.14 6.61 6.86
N THR A 7 -15.79 7.69 6.44
CA THR A 7 -16.54 7.78 5.17
C THR A 7 -16.28 9.12 4.48
N ALA A 8 -16.50 9.18 3.16
CA ALA A 8 -16.40 10.42 2.40
C ALA A 8 -17.43 11.47 2.86
N VAL A 9 -18.62 11.03 3.29
CA VAL A 9 -19.67 11.92 3.81
C VAL A 9 -19.21 12.57 5.11
N ALA A 10 -18.74 11.76 6.08
CA ALA A 10 -18.24 12.30 7.34
C ALA A 10 -17.00 13.19 7.13
N LEU A 11 -16.16 12.88 6.13
CA LEU A 11 -15.05 13.75 5.75
C LEU A 11 -15.55 15.09 5.23
N GLN A 12 -16.59 15.09 4.39
CA GLN A 12 -17.21 16.30 3.88
C GLN A 12 -17.81 17.14 5.01
N ASP A 13 -18.46 16.52 5.99
CA ASP A 13 -18.98 17.21 7.16
C ASP A 13 -17.88 17.91 7.95
N LEU A 14 -16.73 17.24 8.16
CA LEU A 14 -15.55 17.85 8.79
C LEU A 14 -14.99 19.01 7.96
N ILE A 15 -14.92 18.86 6.63
CA ILE A 15 -14.46 19.92 5.73
C ILE A 15 -15.39 21.14 5.84
N ASN A 16 -16.71 20.93 5.90
CA ASN A 16 -17.69 22.00 6.04
C ASN A 16 -17.48 22.77 7.37
N VAL A 17 -17.24 22.06 8.48
CA VAL A 17 -16.91 22.69 9.78
C VAL A 17 -15.62 23.51 9.68
N CYS A 18 -14.59 22.97 9.04
CA CYS A 18 -13.33 23.68 8.83
C CYS A 18 -13.52 24.93 7.96
N GLN A 19 -14.36 24.88 6.92
CA GLN A 19 -14.66 26.04 6.09
C GLN A 19 -15.34 27.16 6.89
N VAL A 20 -16.33 26.83 7.74
CA VAL A 20 -16.99 27.81 8.62
C VAL A 20 -15.98 28.46 9.59
N TYR A 21 -15.10 27.65 10.19
CA TYR A 21 -14.04 28.15 11.06
C TYR A 21 -13.08 29.08 10.29
N ALA A 22 -12.65 28.67 9.11
CA ALA A 22 -11.72 29.42 8.29
C ALA A 22 -12.28 30.78 7.86
N ALA A 23 -13.57 30.84 7.49
CA ALA A 23 -14.26 32.09 7.17
C ALA A 23 -14.32 33.05 8.36
N LYS A 24 -14.51 32.53 9.59
CA LYS A 24 -14.54 33.34 10.81
C LYS A 24 -13.17 33.92 11.20
N HIS A 25 -12.10 33.21 10.84
CA HIS A 25 -10.73 33.53 11.27
C HIS A 25 -9.82 34.04 10.12
N ASP A 26 -10.41 34.38 8.97
CA ASP A 26 -9.70 34.85 7.77
C ASP A 26 -8.58 33.90 7.30
N ILE A 27 -8.86 32.60 7.36
CA ILE A 27 -7.95 31.54 6.90
C ILE A 27 -8.37 31.09 5.51
N VAL A 28 -7.41 30.98 4.58
CA VAL A 28 -7.65 30.46 3.23
C VAL A 28 -6.97 29.10 3.06
N TYR A 29 -7.75 28.04 2.86
CA TYR A 29 -7.20 26.73 2.51
C TYR A 29 -6.82 26.66 1.04
N ASN A 30 -5.62 26.13 0.76
CA ASN A 30 -5.16 25.93 -0.61
C ASN A 30 -5.79 24.65 -1.20
N THR A 31 -6.76 24.82 -2.09
CA THR A 31 -7.47 23.70 -2.73
C THR A 31 -6.63 22.95 -3.75
N THR A 32 -5.64 23.58 -4.40
CA THR A 32 -4.79 22.92 -5.40
C THR A 32 -3.75 22.00 -4.77
N LYS A 33 -3.34 22.26 -3.53
CA LYS A 33 -2.41 21.42 -2.76
C LYS A 33 -3.14 20.39 -1.88
N THR A 34 -4.44 20.52 -1.68
CA THR A 34 -5.19 19.63 -0.79
C THR A 34 -5.50 18.33 -1.52
N GLU A 35 -5.00 17.22 -0.99
CA GLU A 35 -5.17 15.88 -1.56
C GLU A 35 -5.99 14.98 -0.62
N CYS A 36 -6.76 14.06 -1.20
CA CYS A 36 -7.51 13.05 -0.45
C CYS A 36 -6.89 11.66 -0.66
N ILE A 37 -6.73 10.91 0.42
CA ILE A 37 -6.19 9.55 0.39
C ILE A 37 -7.19 8.58 1.03
N ALA A 38 -7.53 7.53 0.30
CA ALA A 38 -8.39 6.45 0.80
C ALA A 38 -7.56 5.24 1.27
N VAL A 39 -7.68 4.88 2.55
CA VAL A 39 -7.15 3.62 3.09
C VAL A 39 -8.01 2.47 2.59
N SER A 40 -7.57 1.83 1.51
CA SER A 40 -8.36 0.80 0.83
C SER A 40 -8.01 -0.62 1.31
N PRO A 41 -8.99 -1.53 1.36
CA PRO A 41 -8.75 -2.92 1.73
C PRO A 41 -7.95 -3.66 0.64
N ALA A 42 -7.34 -4.79 1.02
CA ALA A 42 -6.54 -5.62 0.12
C ALA A 42 -7.24 -5.97 -1.20
N ARG A 43 -8.56 -6.26 -1.14
CA ARG A 43 -9.37 -6.58 -2.32
C ARG A 43 -9.36 -5.46 -3.37
N THR A 44 -9.49 -4.21 -2.94
CA THR A 44 -9.51 -3.06 -3.85
C THR A 44 -8.14 -2.86 -4.49
N GLN A 45 -7.05 -3.07 -3.74
CA GLN A 45 -5.70 -3.04 -4.33
C GLN A 45 -5.48 -4.17 -5.34
N THR A 46 -6.03 -5.37 -5.11
CA THR A 46 -5.99 -6.45 -6.10
C THR A 46 -6.65 -6.03 -7.41
N THR A 47 -7.85 -5.44 -7.34
CA THR A 47 -8.55 -4.94 -8.54
C THR A 47 -7.76 -3.84 -9.23
N LYS A 48 -7.21 -2.88 -8.48
CA LYS A 48 -6.35 -1.81 -9.02
C LYS A 48 -5.16 -2.39 -9.78
N LEU A 49 -4.45 -3.35 -9.20
CA LEU A 49 -3.30 -4.00 -9.85
C LEU A 49 -3.69 -4.74 -11.12
N LEU A 50 -4.83 -5.44 -11.14
CA LEU A 50 -5.31 -6.10 -12.36
C LEU A 50 -5.55 -5.10 -13.50
N VAL A 51 -6.18 -3.96 -13.19
CA VAL A 51 -6.42 -2.88 -14.16
C VAL A 51 -5.10 -2.29 -14.66
N VAL A 52 -4.22 -1.91 -13.73
CA VAL A 52 -2.88 -1.38 -14.04
C VAL A 52 -2.09 -2.35 -14.90
N GLY A 53 -2.06 -3.64 -14.52
CA GLY A 53 -1.34 -4.67 -15.26
C GLY A 53 -1.79 -4.81 -16.71
N ASN A 54 -3.10 -4.78 -16.94
CA ASN A 54 -3.65 -4.83 -18.29
C ASN A 54 -3.33 -3.54 -19.07
N THR A 55 -3.39 -2.38 -18.43
CA THR A 55 -3.00 -1.10 -19.05
C THR A 55 -1.53 -1.09 -19.44
N LEU A 56 -0.65 -1.54 -18.53
CA LEU A 56 0.79 -1.60 -18.77
C LEU A 56 1.10 -2.53 -19.93
N GLN A 57 0.49 -3.71 -19.95
CA GLN A 57 0.68 -4.68 -21.02
C GLN A 57 0.21 -4.14 -22.38
N ARG A 58 -0.94 -3.46 -22.45
CA ARG A 58 -1.47 -2.94 -23.72
C ARG A 58 -0.66 -1.78 -24.28
N LYS A 59 -0.18 -0.87 -23.43
CA LYS A 59 0.48 0.37 -23.87
C LYS A 59 1.98 0.23 -24.03
N PHE A 60 2.62 -0.64 -23.25
CA PHE A 60 4.08 -0.69 -23.10
C PHE A 60 4.68 -2.07 -23.41
N SER A 61 3.97 -2.92 -24.16
CA SER A 61 4.42 -4.27 -24.54
C SER A 61 5.74 -4.27 -25.34
N TYR A 62 5.93 -3.30 -26.22
CA TYR A 62 7.09 -3.23 -27.12
C TYR A 62 8.26 -2.41 -26.56
N TRP A 63 8.11 -1.87 -25.36
CA TRP A 63 9.10 -0.95 -24.79
C TRP A 63 10.30 -1.71 -24.22
N SER A 64 11.41 -1.00 -24.00
CA SER A 64 12.64 -1.60 -23.48
C SER A 64 12.42 -2.22 -22.10
N ARG A 65 13.29 -3.16 -21.74
CA ARG A 65 13.21 -3.88 -20.48
C ARG A 65 13.32 -2.91 -19.29
N GLU A 66 14.21 -1.94 -19.39
CA GLU A 66 14.51 -0.95 -18.35
C GLU A 66 13.28 -0.11 -18.04
N VAL A 67 12.59 0.38 -19.07
CA VAL A 67 11.37 1.18 -18.90
C VAL A 67 10.24 0.34 -18.31
N LYS A 68 10.10 -0.93 -18.75
CA LYS A 68 9.12 -1.86 -18.16
C LYS A 68 9.38 -2.10 -16.67
N MET A 69 10.64 -2.18 -16.24
CA MET A 69 10.97 -2.35 -14.83
C MET A 69 10.63 -1.10 -14.03
N GLU A 70 10.85 0.08 -14.58
CA GLU A 70 10.51 1.32 -13.89
C GLU A 70 8.99 1.53 -13.79
N LEU A 71 8.25 1.25 -14.86
CA LEU A 71 6.78 1.23 -14.84
C LEU A 71 6.23 0.21 -13.83
N PHE A 72 6.87 -0.95 -13.74
CA PHE A 72 6.50 -1.96 -12.76
C PHE A 72 6.74 -1.46 -11.33
N ARG A 73 7.89 -0.85 -11.04
CA ARG A 73 8.17 -0.28 -9.71
C ARG A 73 7.18 0.84 -9.37
N SER A 74 6.98 1.79 -10.27
CA SER A 74 6.12 2.96 -10.01
C SER A 74 4.66 2.56 -9.77
N HIS A 75 4.12 1.64 -10.57
CA HIS A 75 2.69 1.31 -10.51
C HIS A 75 2.37 0.06 -9.70
N CYS A 76 3.25 -0.94 -9.65
CA CYS A 76 2.99 -2.21 -8.96
C CYS A 76 3.50 -2.26 -7.51
N TYR A 77 4.39 -1.34 -7.09
CA TYR A 77 4.80 -1.24 -5.67
C TYR A 77 3.87 -0.33 -4.86
N SER A 78 3.04 0.45 -5.55
CA SER A 78 2.07 1.40 -5.00
C SER A 78 0.85 0.70 -4.35
N ILE A 79 1.12 -0.22 -3.42
CA ILE A 79 0.14 -0.97 -2.65
C ILE A 79 -0.12 -0.20 -1.36
N TYR A 80 -0.87 0.88 -1.51
CA TYR A 80 -1.09 1.83 -0.42
C TYR A 80 -1.70 1.16 0.81
N CYS A 81 -1.19 1.60 1.96
CA CYS A 81 -1.67 1.21 3.29
C CYS A 81 -1.65 -0.30 3.55
N ASN A 82 -0.86 -1.07 2.79
CA ASN A 82 -0.75 -2.51 3.02
C ASN A 82 -0.26 -2.85 4.43
N SER A 83 0.48 -1.95 5.07
CA SER A 83 0.93 -2.09 6.47
C SER A 83 -0.23 -2.00 7.47
N LEU A 84 -1.35 -1.38 7.11
CA LEU A 84 -2.52 -1.23 7.98
C LEU A 84 -3.53 -2.37 7.86
N TRP A 85 -3.35 -3.29 6.91
CA TRP A 85 -4.26 -4.42 6.77
C TRP A 85 -4.11 -5.38 7.94
N SER A 86 -5.22 -5.84 8.49
CA SER A 86 -5.22 -6.78 9.61
C SER A 86 -6.35 -7.82 9.50
N ARG A 87 -7.44 -7.48 8.81
CA ARG A 87 -8.57 -8.36 8.52
C ARG A 87 -8.79 -8.45 7.02
N PHE A 88 -8.55 -9.63 6.46
CA PHE A 88 -8.82 -9.95 5.05
C PHE A 88 -8.87 -11.47 4.87
N LYS A 89 -9.49 -11.91 3.78
CA LYS A 89 -9.44 -13.33 3.39
C LYS A 89 -8.03 -13.65 2.88
N VAL A 90 -7.44 -14.76 3.33
CA VAL A 90 -6.13 -15.24 2.87
C VAL A 90 -6.12 -15.39 1.33
N ALA A 91 -7.21 -15.89 0.76
CA ALA A 91 -7.41 -15.98 -0.70
C ALA A 91 -7.22 -14.64 -1.43
N THR A 92 -7.58 -13.51 -0.80
CA THR A 92 -7.39 -12.17 -1.39
C THR A 92 -5.91 -11.82 -1.51
N LEU A 93 -5.08 -12.13 -0.49
CA LEU A 93 -3.64 -11.91 -0.56
C LEU A 93 -2.96 -12.85 -1.55
N ILE A 94 -3.38 -14.12 -1.61
CA ILE A 94 -2.87 -15.07 -2.61
C ILE A 94 -3.15 -14.54 -4.02
N ARG A 95 -4.39 -14.09 -4.27
CA ARG A 95 -4.77 -13.51 -5.57
C ARG A 95 -3.98 -12.24 -5.88
N LEU A 96 -3.73 -11.38 -4.89
CA LEU A 96 -2.89 -10.20 -5.01
C LEU A 96 -1.45 -10.58 -5.43
N LYS A 97 -0.87 -11.58 -4.76
CA LYS A 97 0.48 -12.10 -5.03
C LYS A 97 0.60 -12.68 -6.44
N VAL A 98 -0.34 -13.55 -6.82
CA VAL A 98 -0.38 -14.15 -8.17
C VAL A 98 -0.53 -13.07 -9.22
N CYS A 99 -1.44 -12.10 -9.02
CA CYS A 99 -1.60 -10.97 -9.92
C CYS A 99 -0.31 -10.17 -10.08
N HIS A 100 0.36 -9.81 -8.98
CA HIS A 100 1.62 -9.06 -9.01
C HIS A 100 2.72 -9.81 -9.79
N ASN A 101 2.85 -11.12 -9.55
CA ASN A 101 3.80 -11.98 -10.26
C ASN A 101 3.48 -12.08 -11.76
N ASP A 102 2.21 -12.23 -12.09
CA ASP A 102 1.75 -12.36 -13.48
C ASP A 102 1.89 -11.05 -14.26
N ILE A 103 1.80 -9.88 -13.62
CA ILE A 103 2.05 -8.60 -14.29
C ILE A 103 3.50 -8.52 -14.75
N LEU A 104 4.47 -8.82 -13.88
CA LEU A 104 5.89 -8.80 -14.25
C LEU A 104 6.17 -9.76 -15.41
N LYS A 105 5.69 -11.02 -15.30
CA LYS A 105 5.87 -12.03 -16.35
C LYS A 105 5.26 -11.56 -17.68
N ARG A 106 4.05 -11.00 -17.67
CA ARG A 106 3.38 -10.50 -18.88
C ARG A 106 4.10 -9.29 -19.49
N LEU A 107 4.59 -8.35 -18.68
CA LEU A 107 5.35 -7.20 -19.19
C LEU A 107 6.64 -7.62 -19.89
N LEU A 108 7.29 -8.66 -19.37
CA LEU A 108 8.53 -9.20 -19.91
C LEU A 108 8.33 -10.25 -21.01
N GLY A 109 7.09 -10.60 -21.35
CA GLY A 109 6.80 -11.65 -22.34
C GLY A 109 7.25 -13.05 -21.88
N LEU A 110 7.36 -13.29 -20.58
CA LEU A 110 7.80 -14.57 -20.04
C LEU A 110 6.67 -15.61 -20.01
N PRO A 111 6.98 -16.90 -20.23
CA PRO A 111 5.99 -17.98 -20.10
C PRO A 111 5.39 -18.04 -18.70
N ARG A 112 4.10 -18.42 -18.60
CA ARG A 112 3.37 -18.43 -17.31
C ARG A 112 3.97 -19.37 -16.27
N TRP A 113 4.50 -20.51 -16.72
CA TRP A 113 5.11 -21.57 -15.91
C TRP A 113 6.54 -21.25 -15.47
N CYS A 114 7.13 -20.13 -15.91
CA CYS A 114 8.45 -19.75 -15.44
C CYS A 114 8.43 -19.41 -13.94
N SER A 115 9.54 -19.70 -13.26
CA SER A 115 9.68 -19.39 -11.83
C SER A 115 9.52 -17.89 -11.61
N SER A 116 8.52 -17.52 -10.81
CA SER A 116 8.27 -16.12 -10.49
C SER A 116 9.42 -15.55 -9.67
N SER A 117 9.90 -16.27 -8.64
CA SER A 117 11.04 -15.84 -7.83
C SER A 117 12.29 -15.59 -8.67
N LEU A 118 12.58 -16.46 -9.63
CA LEU A 118 13.69 -16.28 -10.57
C LEU A 118 13.49 -15.04 -11.46
N ALA A 119 12.26 -14.81 -11.93
CA ALA A 119 11.93 -13.61 -12.70
C ALA A 119 12.17 -12.33 -11.88
N PHE A 120 11.77 -12.29 -10.61
CA PHE A 120 12.04 -11.14 -9.74
C PHE A 120 13.56 -10.95 -9.52
N ALA A 121 14.29 -12.03 -9.21
CA ALA A 121 15.73 -12.00 -8.95
C ALA A 121 16.55 -11.52 -10.17
N ARG A 122 16.31 -12.10 -11.36
CA ARG A 122 17.03 -11.71 -12.60
C ARG A 122 16.77 -10.27 -13.04
N ASN A 123 15.65 -9.69 -12.62
CA ASN A 123 15.28 -8.32 -12.96
C ASN A 123 15.58 -7.31 -11.85
N GLY A 124 16.14 -7.74 -10.71
CA GLY A 124 16.48 -6.85 -9.60
C GLY A 124 15.26 -6.10 -9.07
N VAL A 125 14.11 -6.77 -8.98
CA VAL A 125 12.86 -6.21 -8.48
C VAL A 125 12.34 -7.03 -7.31
N ASN A 126 11.81 -6.34 -6.30
CA ASN A 126 11.15 -6.91 -5.16
C ASN A 126 9.80 -7.55 -5.53
N ASN A 127 9.54 -8.71 -4.94
CA ASN A 127 8.23 -9.35 -4.98
C ASN A 127 7.27 -8.73 -3.94
N LEU A 128 6.00 -9.12 -4.01
CA LEU A 128 4.96 -8.59 -3.12
C LEU A 128 5.29 -8.75 -1.63
N ASP A 129 5.86 -9.89 -1.23
CA ASP A 129 6.16 -10.19 0.16
C ASP A 129 7.23 -9.22 0.70
N VAL A 130 8.26 -8.94 -0.10
CA VAL A 130 9.29 -7.94 0.24
C VAL A 130 8.68 -6.54 0.34
N ILE A 131 7.83 -6.14 -0.61
CA ILE A 131 7.17 -4.82 -0.61
C ILE A 131 6.31 -4.65 0.66
N CYS A 132 5.55 -5.68 1.03
CA CYS A 132 4.72 -5.65 2.23
C CYS A 132 5.56 -5.59 3.51
N ARG A 133 6.62 -6.39 3.60
CA ARG A 133 7.55 -6.38 4.74
C ARG A 133 8.22 -5.01 4.90
N HIS A 134 8.72 -4.43 3.81
CA HIS A 134 9.33 -3.11 3.84
C HIS A 134 8.34 -2.03 4.30
N SER A 135 7.11 -2.07 3.80
CA SER A 135 6.05 -1.12 4.20
C SER A 135 5.69 -1.23 5.68
N VAL A 136 5.58 -2.46 6.18
CA VAL A 136 5.31 -2.76 7.60
C VAL A 136 6.46 -2.30 8.48
N PHE A 137 7.70 -2.69 8.15
CA PHE A 137 8.89 -2.29 8.89
C PHE A 137 9.01 -0.77 8.97
N SER A 138 8.90 -0.08 7.83
CA SER A 138 8.99 1.36 7.74
C SER A 138 7.95 2.07 8.62
N LEU A 139 6.69 1.62 8.57
CA LEU A 139 5.65 2.22 9.42
C LEU A 139 5.87 1.91 10.90
N ARG A 140 6.15 0.65 11.24
CA ARG A 140 6.36 0.22 12.62
C ARG A 140 7.52 0.97 13.26
N SER A 141 8.68 1.06 12.59
CA SER A 141 9.83 1.79 13.11
C SER A 141 9.52 3.27 13.35
N ARG A 142 8.75 3.92 12.46
CA ARG A 142 8.31 5.30 12.69
C ARG A 142 7.38 5.44 13.89
N VAL A 143 6.49 4.47 14.13
CA VAL A 143 5.60 4.47 15.29
C VAL A 143 6.39 4.27 16.59
N GLU A 144 7.31 3.30 16.61
CA GLU A 144 8.12 2.97 17.79
C GLU A 144 9.07 4.11 18.20
N LEU A 145 9.63 4.82 17.21
CA LEU A 145 10.56 5.92 17.43
C LEU A 145 9.87 7.28 17.59
N SER A 146 8.54 7.34 17.49
CA SER A 146 7.83 8.62 17.55
C SER A 146 7.77 9.17 18.97
N ALA A 147 8.18 10.42 19.14
CA ALA A 147 7.97 11.19 20.37
C ALA A 147 6.59 11.86 20.44
N ASN A 148 5.72 11.67 19.44
CA ASN A 148 4.40 12.28 19.43
C ASN A 148 3.53 11.66 20.53
N SER A 149 2.88 12.50 21.35
CA SER A 149 2.07 12.07 22.49
C SER A 149 0.91 11.18 22.06
N ILE A 150 0.20 11.52 20.97
CA ILE A 150 -0.91 10.72 20.43
C ILE A 150 -0.41 9.34 20.00
N ILE A 151 0.71 9.29 19.26
CA ILE A 151 1.31 8.02 18.82
C ILE A 151 1.77 7.20 20.02
N THR A 152 2.34 7.84 21.04
CA THR A 152 2.76 7.17 22.28
C THR A 152 1.57 6.57 23.01
N THR A 153 0.45 7.29 23.12
CA THR A 153 -0.80 6.76 23.68
C THR A 153 -1.33 5.58 22.88
N VAL A 154 -1.33 5.67 21.55
CA VAL A 154 -1.74 4.54 20.68
C VAL A 154 -0.82 3.34 20.89
N ARG A 155 0.50 3.54 20.92
CA ARG A 155 1.50 2.49 21.14
C ARG A 155 1.31 1.76 22.48
N GLN A 156 0.97 2.50 23.53
CA GLN A 156 0.70 1.96 24.86
C GLN A 156 -0.67 1.28 24.98
N SER A 157 -1.56 1.47 24.00
CA SER A 157 -2.90 0.86 24.03
C SER A 157 -2.86 -0.65 23.78
N SER A 158 -3.82 -1.37 24.34
CA SER A 158 -4.04 -2.79 24.07
C SER A 158 -4.30 -3.09 22.59
N ALA A 159 -4.89 -2.12 21.87
CA ALA A 159 -5.13 -2.23 20.43
C ALA A 159 -3.84 -2.29 19.61
N TYR A 160 -2.76 -1.66 20.08
CA TYR A 160 -1.45 -1.77 19.44
C TYR A 160 -0.69 -3.02 19.87
N VAL A 161 -0.70 -3.36 21.17
CA VAL A 161 0.08 -4.50 21.69
C VAL A 161 -0.52 -5.85 21.30
N CYS A 162 -1.83 -6.01 21.43
CA CYS A 162 -2.51 -7.30 21.22
C CYS A 162 -3.37 -7.32 19.94
N GLY A 163 -3.39 -6.23 19.19
CA GLY A 163 -4.28 -6.09 18.05
C GLY A 163 -3.94 -7.00 16.87
N PRO A 164 -4.92 -7.28 15.99
CA PRO A 164 -4.70 -8.07 14.77
C PRO A 164 -3.62 -7.50 13.84
N ILE A 165 -3.41 -6.17 13.88
CA ILE A 165 -2.37 -5.50 13.08
C ILE A 165 -0.97 -5.91 13.54
N GLN A 166 -0.75 -5.96 14.86
CA GLN A 166 0.52 -6.33 15.47
C GLN A 166 0.85 -7.81 15.22
N GLN A 167 -0.15 -8.69 15.38
CA GLN A 167 0.01 -10.11 15.05
C GLN A 167 0.48 -10.31 13.60
N ARG A 168 -0.12 -9.58 12.65
CA ARG A 168 0.30 -9.63 11.25
C ARG A 168 1.70 -9.04 11.04
N TRP A 169 2.03 -7.94 11.70
CA TRP A 169 3.36 -7.35 11.60
C TRP A 169 4.44 -8.32 12.07
N LEU A 170 4.21 -8.98 13.21
CA LEU A 170 5.10 -10.03 13.71
C LEU A 170 5.20 -11.19 12.71
N GLY A 171 4.08 -11.69 12.19
CA GLY A 171 4.09 -12.75 11.19
C GLY A 171 4.84 -12.39 9.88
N LEU A 172 4.82 -11.13 9.46
CA LEU A 172 5.56 -10.68 8.27
C LEU A 172 7.04 -10.43 8.55
N LEU A 173 7.40 -9.95 9.74
CA LEU A 173 8.77 -9.56 10.09
C LEU A 173 9.60 -10.72 10.67
N LEU A 174 8.97 -11.60 11.45
CA LEU A 174 9.64 -12.70 12.16
C LEU A 174 9.68 -14.00 11.37
N VAL A 175 8.86 -14.15 10.31
CA VAL A 175 9.01 -15.28 9.39
C VAL A 175 10.18 -15.00 8.44
N GLN A 176 11.38 -15.24 8.96
CA GLN A 176 12.56 -15.63 8.21
C GLN A 176 12.91 -17.07 8.64
N ASN A 177 13.27 -17.91 7.66
CA ASN A 177 13.60 -19.34 7.75
C ASN A 177 12.43 -20.32 7.54
N VAL A 178 12.07 -20.54 6.27
CA VAL A 178 12.24 -21.86 5.64
C VAL A 178 12.63 -21.61 4.19
N GLY A 179 13.93 -21.65 3.92
CA GLY A 179 14.48 -21.94 2.60
C GLY A 179 14.89 -23.40 2.57
#